data_AF-A0A1X7SUX7-F1
#
_entry.id   AF-A0A1X7SUX7-F1
#
_cell.length_a   1.000
_cell.length_b   1.000
_cell.length_c   1.000
_cell.angle_alpha   90.00
_cell.angle_beta   90.00
_cell.angle_gamma   90.00
#
_symmetry.space_group_name_H-M   'P 1'
#
loop_
_entity.id
_entity.type
_entity.pdbx_description
1 polymer ?
#
loop_
_entity_poly.entity_id
_entity_poly.type
_entity_poly.pdbx_seq_one_letter_code
_entity_poly.pdbx_strand_id
1 'polypeptide(L)'
;MYAGGGVNIDLSPTEVYRNTYPSNNTITFQFCYFNNNSGSYAGGVGIVMASVSLNYRKKANYIKFHSCKFESNKASSGSAVHINRNIPNESGDYFVALVYFYNCSFLGNAQPHPNFKAKGNSALQSGAFYANKVWVYFGEETIFRDNNGTALQVSDTSIEFKDNSTTIFQNNSGIKGGAILLTGDSELYIKHNVSVIFDGNRAVSYGGAIAVLHLQVQNLAYSDKCFVTLNFYNSYSKPIFNFTDNKCDSGFGNDLFISNLESCRARCKTLSHMHNVSITDIFSRKCFGTFNFSACSIATPTKSLSVSQVINAIPGIPMKLNITQEDYFQNDTSALFPLTLAISGKNNIRINPHVITNNKHVTFYGNPHETAQLLIQTETMTSISVTAELNLINCPPGFIFDKFDSCVCSALGNNRYQGIRYCTSNYSAITPNYWAGYLSNATNTTFVTGHCSVKLCNYNNTKHKFGFYQLPIDYDKEKLNDFVCSSNRTGTLCTKCIDNHIVSYHSPSFKCEPSHHCHYGILLYILSELLPITIIFIVIIIFNIYLTSGTLYTFIFYAQIIDNMSPDGFNTI
;
A
#
# COMPACT_ATOMS: atom_id res chain seq x y z
N MET A 1 35.72 18.71 -13.28
CA MET A 1 35.57 19.81 -14.25
C MET A 1 34.28 19.58 -15.01
N TYR A 2 33.28 20.44 -14.85
CA TYR A 2 32.03 20.37 -15.62
C TYR A 2 32.32 20.97 -16.99
N ALA A 3 32.78 20.17 -17.95
CA ALA A 3 33.06 20.65 -19.30
C ALA A 3 31.84 20.36 -20.18
N GLY A 4 31.25 21.42 -20.76
CA GLY A 4 30.27 21.30 -21.83
C GLY A 4 30.86 20.60 -23.06
N GLY A 5 30.12 19.66 -23.64
CA GLY A 5 30.55 18.94 -24.85
C GLY A 5 30.65 19.87 -26.07
N GLY A 6 29.79 20.88 -26.17
CA GLY A 6 29.86 21.93 -27.19
C GLY A 6 30.54 23.20 -26.68
N VAL A 7 29.96 23.85 -25.66
CA VAL A 7 30.49 25.10 -25.08
C VAL A 7 30.49 25.03 -23.57
N ASN A 8 31.55 25.54 -22.94
CA ASN A 8 31.62 25.73 -21.50
C ASN A 8 31.80 27.21 -21.15
N ILE A 9 30.90 27.75 -20.33
CA ILE A 9 30.96 29.12 -19.81
C ILE A 9 31.26 29.03 -18.33
N ASP A 10 32.44 29.48 -17.92
CA ASP A 10 32.86 29.51 -16.53
C ASP A 10 32.94 30.95 -16.02
N LEU A 11 32.02 31.30 -15.12
CA LEU A 11 31.97 32.58 -14.41
C LEU A 11 32.44 32.45 -12.95
N SER A 12 33.16 31.38 -12.63
CA SER A 12 33.76 31.19 -11.31
C SER A 12 35.06 32.01 -11.15
N PRO A 13 35.47 32.31 -9.90
CA PRO A 13 36.69 33.07 -9.65
C PRO A 13 37.90 32.19 -9.97
N THR A 14 38.88 32.76 -10.66
CA THR A 14 40.17 32.10 -10.84
C THR A 14 40.91 32.00 -9.51
N GLU A 15 41.73 30.96 -9.29
CA GLU A 15 42.44 30.71 -8.01
C GLU A 15 43.23 31.91 -7.47
N VAL A 16 43.71 32.78 -8.36
CA VAL A 16 44.49 33.99 -8.04
C VAL A 16 43.64 35.11 -7.42
N TYR A 17 42.31 35.11 -7.65
CA TYR A 17 41.41 36.15 -7.18
C TYR A 17 40.13 35.57 -6.56
N ARG A 18 40.28 34.87 -5.44
CA ARG A 18 39.17 34.23 -4.70
C ARG A 18 37.99 35.16 -4.35
N ASN A 19 38.18 36.48 -4.42
CA ASN A 19 37.15 37.49 -4.09
C ASN A 19 36.70 38.37 -5.28
N THR A 20 37.19 38.15 -6.50
CA THR A 20 36.72 38.91 -7.68
C THR A 20 36.04 38.01 -8.70
N TYR A 21 34.73 38.15 -8.76
CA TYR A 21 33.89 37.51 -9.76
C TYR A 21 33.75 38.39 -11.00
N PRO A 22 33.70 37.80 -12.22
CA PRO A 22 33.23 38.51 -13.40
C PRO A 22 31.84 39.10 -13.11
N SER A 23 31.63 40.36 -13.48
CA SER A 23 30.36 41.05 -13.27
C SER A 23 30.09 42.01 -14.41
N ASN A 24 28.82 42.28 -14.70
CA ASN A 24 28.39 43.20 -15.76
C ASN A 24 28.83 42.78 -17.19
N ASN A 25 29.02 41.48 -17.43
CA ASN A 25 29.30 40.97 -18.77
C ASN A 25 28.02 40.52 -19.46
N THR A 26 28.01 40.56 -20.79
CA THR A 26 26.93 39.96 -21.60
C THR A 26 27.55 39.01 -22.62
N ILE A 27 27.07 37.77 -22.64
CA ILE A 27 27.45 36.73 -23.59
C ILE A 27 26.19 36.38 -24.38
N THR A 28 26.26 36.48 -25.71
CA THR A 28 25.11 36.25 -26.59
C THR A 28 25.46 35.20 -27.63
N PHE A 29 24.63 34.17 -27.72
CA PHE A 29 24.60 33.18 -28.79
C PHE A 29 23.37 33.46 -29.65
N GLN A 30 23.58 33.62 -30.95
CA GLN A 30 22.49 33.88 -31.90
C GLN A 30 22.61 32.89 -33.05
N PHE A 31 21.49 32.25 -33.40
CA PHE A 31 21.43 31.30 -34.52
C PHE A 31 22.45 30.16 -34.42
N CYS A 32 22.79 29.76 -33.18
CA CYS A 32 23.75 28.69 -32.94
C CYS A 32 23.07 27.32 -32.96
N TYR A 33 23.79 26.32 -33.45
CA TYR A 33 23.33 24.94 -33.50
C TYR A 33 24.29 24.02 -32.73
N PHE A 34 23.85 23.57 -31.55
CA PHE A 34 24.57 22.62 -30.70
C PHE A 34 24.07 21.22 -31.04
N ASN A 35 24.75 20.55 -31.96
CA ASN A 35 24.32 19.26 -32.50
C ASN A 35 25.26 18.12 -32.14
N ASN A 36 24.70 17.01 -31.66
CA ASN A 36 25.41 15.73 -31.46
C ASN A 36 26.68 15.85 -30.60
N ASN A 37 26.67 16.78 -29.64
CA ASN A 37 27.77 16.92 -28.69
C ASN A 37 27.62 15.90 -27.56
N SER A 38 28.74 15.53 -26.95
CA SER A 38 28.72 14.67 -25.77
C SER A 38 29.63 15.18 -24.67
N GLY A 39 29.16 15.11 -23.44
CA GLY A 39 29.93 15.44 -22.23
C GLY A 39 29.54 14.50 -21.09
N SER A 40 30.39 14.40 -20.06
CA SER A 40 30.01 13.67 -18.84
C SER A 40 28.79 14.34 -18.19
N TYR A 41 28.86 15.67 -18.04
CA TYR A 41 27.77 16.57 -17.72
C TYR A 41 27.70 17.59 -18.87
N ALA A 42 26.55 18.22 -19.10
CA ALA A 42 26.46 19.32 -20.06
C ALA A 42 26.77 18.90 -21.52
N GLY A 43 25.89 18.17 -22.21
CA GLY A 43 26.22 17.66 -23.55
C GLY A 43 26.39 18.79 -24.57
N GLY A 44 25.44 19.73 -24.64
CA GLY A 44 25.55 20.93 -25.48
C GLY A 44 26.30 22.07 -24.80
N VAL A 45 25.68 22.71 -23.81
CA VAL A 45 26.22 23.89 -23.12
C VAL A 45 26.34 23.65 -21.61
N GLY A 46 27.54 23.87 -21.07
CA GLY A 46 27.80 23.95 -19.64
C GLY A 46 27.91 25.40 -19.19
N ILE A 47 27.18 25.77 -18.14
CA ILE A 47 27.31 27.06 -17.48
C ILE A 47 27.64 26.80 -16.02
N VAL A 48 28.81 27.28 -15.61
CA VAL A 48 29.32 27.18 -14.26
C VAL A 48 29.43 28.59 -13.70
N MET A 49 28.82 28.83 -12.55
CA MET A 49 28.83 30.16 -11.93
C MET A 49 29.18 30.11 -10.45
N ALA A 50 29.65 31.24 -9.94
CA ALA A 50 29.84 31.42 -8.51
C ALA A 50 28.52 31.74 -7.80
N SER A 51 28.45 31.33 -6.54
CA SER A 51 27.42 31.74 -5.60
C SER A 51 28.00 32.86 -4.72
N VAL A 52 27.26 33.93 -4.50
CA VAL A 52 27.73 35.11 -3.74
C VAL A 52 26.76 35.48 -2.62
N SER A 53 27.28 36.08 -1.55
CA SER A 53 26.50 36.55 -0.40
C SER A 53 25.43 37.59 -0.79
N LEU A 54 24.33 37.67 -0.03
CA LEU A 54 23.27 38.70 -0.19
C LEU A 54 23.79 40.14 -0.26
N ASN A 55 24.92 40.44 0.38
CA ASN A 55 25.52 41.77 0.37
C ASN A 55 26.30 42.09 -0.92
N TYR A 56 26.23 41.22 -1.93
CA TYR A 56 26.91 41.40 -3.20
C TYR A 56 26.29 42.55 -4.00
N ARG A 57 27.08 43.63 -4.19
CA ARG A 57 26.63 44.87 -4.85
C ARG A 57 26.96 44.97 -6.34
N LYS A 58 27.61 43.98 -6.95
CA LYS A 58 27.99 44.06 -8.37
C LYS A 58 26.82 43.66 -9.26
N LYS A 59 26.75 44.26 -10.45
CA LYS A 59 25.74 43.95 -11.47
C LYS A 59 25.89 42.51 -11.97
N ALA A 60 24.75 41.86 -12.22
CA ALA A 60 24.70 40.51 -12.78
C ALA A 60 25.32 40.46 -14.19
N ASN A 61 25.84 39.29 -14.55
CA ASN A 61 26.16 38.93 -15.92
C ASN A 61 24.90 38.44 -16.64
N TYR A 62 24.88 38.55 -17.96
CA TYR A 62 23.76 38.12 -18.80
C TYR A 62 24.27 37.08 -19.80
N ILE A 63 23.63 35.92 -19.86
CA ILE A 63 23.90 34.90 -20.88
C ILE A 63 22.62 34.73 -21.68
N LYS A 64 22.67 34.96 -22.99
CA LYS A 64 21.49 35.00 -23.86
C LYS A 64 21.65 34.05 -25.04
N PHE A 65 20.63 33.23 -25.26
CA PHE A 65 20.49 32.36 -26.43
C PHE A 65 19.29 32.84 -27.23
N HIS A 66 19.50 33.22 -28.49
CA HIS A 66 18.44 33.65 -29.40
C HIS A 66 18.42 32.74 -30.62
N SER A 67 17.24 32.18 -30.93
CA SER A 67 17.06 31.33 -32.11
C SER A 67 18.07 30.17 -32.18
N CYS A 68 18.40 29.58 -31.02
CA CYS A 68 19.38 28.50 -30.91
C CYS A 68 18.71 27.12 -30.91
N LYS A 69 19.40 26.12 -31.45
CA LYS A 69 18.94 24.73 -31.52
C LYS A 69 19.90 23.81 -30.78
N PHE A 70 19.39 22.96 -29.91
CA PHE A 70 20.12 21.95 -29.14
C PHE A 70 19.57 20.58 -29.52
N GLU A 71 20.31 19.81 -30.30
CA GLU A 71 19.80 18.56 -30.87
C GLU A 71 20.74 17.38 -30.67
N SER A 72 20.15 16.23 -30.32
CA SER A 72 20.85 14.94 -30.22
C SER A 72 22.07 14.94 -29.31
N ASN A 73 22.17 15.88 -28.36
CA ASN A 73 23.29 15.95 -27.44
C ASN A 73 23.15 14.90 -26.32
N LYS A 74 24.28 14.47 -25.75
CA LYS A 74 24.35 13.37 -24.78
C LYS A 74 25.18 13.71 -23.55
N ALA A 75 24.59 13.61 -22.37
CA ALA A 75 25.31 13.67 -21.10
C ALA A 75 24.57 12.97 -19.97
N SER A 76 25.23 12.67 -18.85
CA SER A 76 24.56 12.04 -17.71
C SER A 76 23.53 12.95 -17.06
N SER A 77 23.75 14.27 -17.11
CA SER A 77 22.83 15.32 -16.69
C SER A 77 23.02 16.56 -17.57
N GLY A 78 21.94 17.24 -17.90
CA GLY A 78 21.93 18.42 -18.77
C GLY A 78 22.46 18.10 -20.16
N SER A 79 21.87 17.10 -20.83
CA SER A 79 22.33 16.67 -22.16
C SER A 79 22.31 17.82 -23.19
N ALA A 80 21.34 18.73 -23.13
CA ALA A 80 21.36 19.96 -23.89
C ALA A 80 22.07 21.10 -23.15
N VAL A 81 21.63 21.39 -21.93
CA VAL A 81 22.11 22.52 -21.13
C VAL A 81 22.25 22.08 -19.68
N HIS A 82 23.37 22.43 -19.06
CA HIS A 82 23.61 22.18 -17.64
C HIS A 82 24.12 23.44 -16.97
N ILE A 83 23.34 23.97 -16.02
CA ILE A 83 23.65 25.17 -15.26
C ILE A 83 23.86 24.77 -13.80
N ASN A 84 25.05 25.02 -13.26
CA ASN A 84 25.38 24.66 -11.89
C ASN A 84 26.36 25.63 -11.24
N ARG A 85 26.45 25.58 -9.92
CA ARG A 85 27.44 26.33 -9.13
C ARG A 85 28.79 25.60 -9.06
N ASN A 86 29.90 26.34 -9.08
CA ASN A 86 31.25 25.74 -9.02
C ASN A 86 31.74 25.40 -7.60
N ILE A 87 31.19 26.02 -6.54
CA ILE A 87 31.81 26.00 -5.21
C ILE A 87 30.86 25.40 -4.16
N PRO A 88 31.20 24.24 -3.55
CA PRO A 88 30.42 23.61 -2.50
C PRO A 88 30.41 24.39 -1.17
N ASN A 89 31.45 25.19 -0.90
CA ASN A 89 31.71 25.79 0.42
C ASN A 89 31.17 27.21 0.62
N GLU A 90 30.59 27.84 -0.41
CA GLU A 90 29.97 29.16 -0.27
C GLU A 90 28.45 29.04 -0.36
N SER A 91 27.79 29.20 0.79
CA SER A 91 26.35 29.33 0.92
C SER A 91 25.94 30.77 0.58
N GLY A 92 26.13 31.18 -0.68
CA GLY A 92 25.62 32.45 -1.18
C GLY A 92 24.17 32.31 -1.65
N ASP A 93 23.34 33.29 -1.33
CA ASP A 93 21.93 33.32 -1.71
C ASP A 93 21.69 33.96 -3.09
N TYR A 94 22.72 34.59 -3.68
CA TYR A 94 22.60 35.33 -4.94
C TYR A 94 23.55 34.78 -6.02
N PHE A 95 23.10 34.80 -7.28
CA PHE A 95 23.85 34.27 -8.43
C PHE A 95 24.38 35.40 -9.30
N VAL A 96 25.58 35.19 -9.82
CA VAL A 96 26.28 36.21 -10.61
C VAL A 96 25.78 36.31 -12.05
N ALA A 97 24.84 35.47 -12.50
CA ALA A 97 24.35 35.48 -13.88
C ALA A 97 22.84 35.21 -14.01
N LEU A 98 22.24 35.85 -15.01
CA LEU A 98 20.88 35.62 -15.49
C LEU A 98 20.94 34.99 -16.88
N VAL A 99 20.20 33.89 -17.09
CA VAL A 99 20.30 33.08 -18.31
C VAL A 99 18.97 33.08 -19.08
N TYR A 100 19.02 33.48 -20.34
CA TYR A 100 17.85 33.71 -21.19
C TYR A 100 17.87 32.82 -22.44
N PHE A 101 16.71 32.25 -22.76
CA PHE A 101 16.45 31.50 -23.98
C PHE A 101 15.24 32.08 -24.69
N TYR A 102 15.46 32.59 -25.90
CA TYR A 102 14.44 33.18 -26.76
C TYR A 102 14.38 32.41 -28.08
N ASN A 103 13.19 31.97 -28.48
CA ASN A 103 13.00 31.22 -29.73
C ASN A 103 13.89 29.96 -29.83
N CYS A 104 14.05 29.20 -28.75
CA CYS A 104 15.01 28.08 -28.69
C CYS A 104 14.33 26.71 -28.77
N SER A 105 15.04 25.73 -29.32
CA SER A 105 14.55 24.34 -29.42
C SER A 105 15.53 23.31 -28.86
N PHE A 106 15.00 22.35 -28.11
CA PHE A 106 15.71 21.26 -27.43
C PHE A 106 15.14 19.92 -27.90
N LEU A 107 15.79 19.29 -28.86
CA LEU A 107 15.25 18.16 -29.62
C LEU A 107 16.08 16.88 -29.44
N GLY A 108 15.45 15.77 -29.04
CA GLY A 108 16.12 14.46 -29.05
C GLY A 108 17.36 14.36 -28.17
N ASN A 109 17.52 15.24 -27.16
CA ASN A 109 18.68 15.18 -26.28
C ASN A 109 18.46 14.05 -25.26
N ALA A 110 19.51 13.29 -24.99
CA ALA A 110 19.36 12.03 -24.30
C ALA A 110 20.44 11.79 -23.25
N GLN A 111 20.07 11.11 -22.17
CA GLN A 111 21.04 10.48 -21.29
C GLN A 111 21.61 9.21 -21.95
N PRO A 112 22.93 9.01 -22.02
CA PRO A 112 23.49 7.75 -22.50
C PRO A 112 23.26 6.61 -21.49
N HIS A 113 22.64 5.51 -21.91
CA HIS A 113 22.58 4.24 -21.15
C HIS A 113 22.90 3.06 -22.07
N PRO A 114 23.76 2.07 -21.68
CA PRO A 114 23.54 1.22 -20.50
C PRO A 114 24.79 0.76 -19.67
N ASN A 115 26.02 1.27 -19.87
CA ASN A 115 27.20 0.77 -19.13
C ASN A 115 27.63 1.58 -17.90
N PHE A 116 26.95 2.68 -17.57
CA PHE A 116 27.19 3.37 -16.30
C PHE A 116 26.42 2.64 -15.19
N LYS A 117 27.10 1.70 -14.53
CA LYS A 117 26.70 1.21 -13.20
C LYS A 117 26.76 2.39 -12.22
N ALA A 118 25.70 3.20 -12.21
CA ALA A 118 25.46 4.23 -11.22
C ALA A 118 25.36 3.55 -9.84
N LYS A 119 26.47 3.49 -9.12
CA LYS A 119 26.47 3.17 -7.69
C LYS A 119 25.75 4.30 -6.96
N GLY A 120 24.47 4.14 -6.66
CA GLY A 120 23.70 4.97 -5.72
C GLY A 120 23.55 6.45 -6.09
N ASN A 121 22.33 7.00 -5.96
CA ASN A 121 21.98 8.41 -6.16
C ASN A 121 22.24 9.06 -7.54
N SER A 122 22.96 8.42 -8.46
CA SER A 122 23.28 8.98 -9.79
C SER A 122 22.11 8.92 -10.79
N ALA A 123 21.00 8.29 -10.43
CA ALA A 123 19.75 8.23 -11.22
C ALA A 123 18.81 9.42 -10.98
N LEU A 124 19.20 10.41 -10.17
CA LEU A 124 18.35 11.54 -9.77
C LEU A 124 18.52 12.80 -10.63
N GLN A 125 19.47 12.86 -11.56
CA GLN A 125 19.76 14.06 -12.37
C GLN A 125 19.86 13.70 -13.86
N SER A 126 18.71 13.48 -14.50
CA SER A 126 18.62 13.02 -15.90
C SER A 126 18.03 14.07 -16.84
N GLY A 127 17.99 15.34 -16.44
CA GLY A 127 17.34 16.38 -17.23
C GLY A 127 18.05 16.67 -18.55
N ALA A 128 17.32 16.87 -19.65
CA ALA A 128 17.91 17.40 -20.90
C ALA A 128 18.38 18.84 -20.71
N PHE A 129 17.56 19.65 -20.04
CA PHE A 129 17.94 20.92 -19.45
C PHE A 129 18.00 20.74 -17.94
N TYR A 130 19.20 20.93 -17.36
CA TYR A 130 19.40 20.91 -15.92
C TYR A 130 19.79 22.30 -15.42
N ALA A 131 19.11 22.78 -14.38
CA ALA A 131 19.52 23.98 -13.67
C ALA A 131 19.43 23.81 -12.15
N ASN A 132 20.46 24.26 -11.45
CA ASN A 132 20.51 24.28 -10.00
C ASN A 132 20.79 25.70 -9.52
N LYS A 133 19.98 26.19 -8.58
CA LYS A 133 20.23 27.45 -7.89
C LYS A 133 20.53 28.60 -8.87
N VAL A 134 19.59 28.92 -9.74
CA VAL A 134 19.72 30.01 -10.73
C VAL A 134 18.34 30.53 -11.12
N TRP A 135 18.27 31.69 -11.77
CA TRP A 135 17.06 32.14 -12.46
C TRP A 135 17.23 31.98 -13.97
N VAL A 136 16.35 31.21 -14.58
CA VAL A 136 16.33 30.99 -16.04
C VAL A 136 15.07 31.60 -16.63
N TYR A 137 15.21 32.22 -17.80
CA TYR A 137 14.12 32.88 -18.50
C TYR A 137 13.87 32.21 -19.86
N PHE A 138 12.61 31.85 -20.12
CA PHE A 138 12.13 31.41 -21.43
C PHE A 138 11.18 32.45 -22.01
N GLY A 139 11.43 32.89 -23.24
CA GLY A 139 10.59 33.86 -23.93
C GLY A 139 10.32 33.47 -25.38
N GLU A 140 9.37 34.17 -25.99
CA GLU A 140 8.88 33.87 -27.35
C GLU A 140 8.38 32.41 -27.43
N GLU A 141 8.73 31.66 -28.47
CA GLU A 141 8.42 30.23 -28.57
C GLU A 141 9.60 29.38 -28.11
N THR A 142 9.41 28.49 -27.14
CA THR A 142 10.45 27.52 -26.72
C THR A 142 9.92 26.10 -26.80
N ILE A 143 10.70 25.19 -27.40
CA ILE A 143 10.24 23.81 -27.66
C ILE A 143 11.19 22.79 -27.03
N PHE A 144 10.63 21.86 -26.26
CA PHE A 144 11.29 20.66 -25.77
C PHE A 144 10.60 19.44 -26.36
N ARG A 145 11.27 18.72 -27.26
CA ARG A 145 10.65 17.58 -27.96
C ARG A 145 11.54 16.35 -27.98
N ASP A 146 10.91 15.19 -27.80
CA ASP A 146 11.53 13.86 -27.92
C ASP A 146 12.79 13.69 -27.03
N ASN A 147 12.88 14.42 -25.92
CA ASN A 147 14.01 14.29 -25.00
C ASN A 147 13.85 13.03 -24.16
N ASN A 148 14.98 12.34 -23.93
CA ASN A 148 15.05 11.13 -23.13
C ASN A 148 15.81 11.41 -21.82
N GLY A 149 15.10 11.29 -20.71
CA GLY A 149 15.39 12.02 -19.49
C GLY A 149 14.57 13.32 -19.48
N THR A 150 13.99 13.64 -18.31
CA THR A 150 13.08 14.78 -18.12
C THR A 150 13.50 16.01 -18.91
N ALA A 151 12.63 16.61 -19.72
CA ALA A 151 13.04 17.71 -20.58
C ALA A 151 13.65 18.90 -19.80
N LEU A 152 12.99 19.32 -18.73
CA LEU A 152 13.41 20.41 -17.86
C LEU A 152 13.45 19.94 -16.42
N GLN A 153 14.65 19.70 -15.89
CA GLN A 153 14.87 19.36 -14.50
C GLN A 153 15.53 20.53 -13.76
N VAL A 154 14.90 20.98 -12.68
CA VAL A 154 15.38 22.14 -11.94
C VAL A 154 15.36 21.89 -10.44
N SER A 155 16.36 22.41 -9.75
CA SER A 155 16.49 22.32 -8.29
C SER A 155 16.80 23.69 -7.69
N ASP A 156 16.03 24.10 -6.68
CA ASP A 156 16.18 25.41 -6.01
C ASP A 156 16.29 26.58 -7.00
N THR A 157 15.55 26.49 -8.10
CA THR A 157 15.64 27.34 -9.29
C THR A 157 14.28 27.88 -9.64
N SER A 158 14.22 29.17 -9.97
CA SER A 158 13.02 29.82 -10.52
C SER A 158 13.10 29.85 -12.04
N ILE A 159 12.08 29.31 -12.69
CA ILE A 159 11.92 29.37 -14.15
C ILE A 159 10.90 30.43 -14.49
N GLU A 160 11.31 31.51 -15.15
CA GLU A 160 10.39 32.55 -15.59
C GLU A 160 10.01 32.38 -17.06
N PHE A 161 8.71 32.25 -17.32
CA PHE A 161 8.15 32.39 -18.66
C PHE A 161 7.79 33.86 -18.89
N LYS A 162 8.43 34.49 -19.88
CA LYS A 162 8.28 35.93 -20.19
C LYS A 162 6.88 36.25 -20.76
N ASP A 163 6.52 37.53 -20.75
CA ASP A 163 5.23 37.98 -21.31
C ASP A 163 5.06 37.55 -22.78
N ASN A 164 3.84 37.16 -23.16
CA ASN A 164 3.50 36.73 -24.52
C ASN A 164 4.37 35.57 -25.06
N SER A 165 4.72 34.62 -24.18
CA SER A 165 5.53 33.45 -24.56
C SER A 165 4.71 32.16 -24.62
N THR A 166 5.16 31.23 -25.46
CA THR A 166 4.64 29.87 -25.56
C THR A 166 5.77 28.89 -25.32
N THR A 167 5.60 27.95 -24.38
CA THR A 167 6.55 26.85 -24.19
C THR A 167 5.86 25.51 -24.40
N ILE A 168 6.45 24.66 -25.23
CA ILE A 168 5.87 23.38 -25.65
C ILE A 168 6.78 22.25 -25.19
N PHE A 169 6.21 21.31 -24.43
CA PHE A 169 6.83 20.05 -24.04
C PHE A 169 6.09 18.90 -24.72
N GLN A 170 6.74 18.26 -25.68
CA GLN A 170 6.13 17.23 -26.51
C GLN A 170 6.92 15.92 -26.50
N ASN A 171 6.26 14.79 -26.25
CA ASN A 171 6.82 13.43 -26.33
C ASN A 171 8.12 13.23 -25.52
N ASN A 172 8.29 13.96 -24.41
CA ASN A 172 9.45 13.78 -23.56
C ASN A 172 9.22 12.63 -22.58
N SER A 173 10.31 11.96 -22.21
CA SER A 173 10.26 10.83 -21.27
C SER A 173 11.18 11.04 -20.08
N GLY A 174 10.75 10.62 -18.88
CA GLY A 174 11.55 10.76 -17.66
C GLY A 174 11.20 9.72 -16.61
N ILE A 175 11.96 9.70 -15.51
CA ILE A 175 11.62 8.86 -14.35
C ILE A 175 10.50 9.54 -13.55
N LYS A 176 10.59 10.86 -13.36
CA LYS A 176 9.66 11.70 -12.59
C LYS A 176 9.46 12.99 -13.37
N GLY A 177 8.25 13.28 -13.84
CA GLY A 177 8.08 14.39 -14.79
C GLY A 177 8.71 14.06 -16.14
N GLY A 178 7.92 13.73 -17.16
CA GLY A 178 8.44 13.61 -18.51
C GLY A 178 8.89 14.97 -19.06
N ALA A 179 8.08 16.00 -18.82
CA ALA A 179 8.36 17.37 -19.23
C ALA A 179 9.16 18.14 -18.17
N ILE A 180 8.63 18.26 -16.95
CA ILE A 180 9.22 19.11 -15.91
C ILE A 180 9.37 18.34 -14.60
N LEU A 181 10.54 18.43 -13.99
CA LEU A 181 10.80 18.02 -12.62
C LEU A 181 11.28 19.21 -11.79
N LEU A 182 10.49 19.59 -10.80
CA LEU A 182 10.83 20.63 -9.83
C LEU A 182 11.26 19.97 -8.51
N THR A 183 12.45 20.29 -8.00
CA THR A 183 12.94 19.80 -6.71
C THR A 183 13.39 20.93 -5.78
N GLY A 184 13.40 20.66 -4.48
CA GLY A 184 13.83 21.65 -3.48
C GLY A 184 12.86 22.83 -3.43
N ASP A 185 13.38 24.05 -3.54
CA ASP A 185 12.62 25.31 -3.50
C ASP A 185 12.25 25.84 -4.90
N SER A 186 12.27 24.98 -5.93
CA SER A 186 11.97 25.37 -7.32
C SER A 186 10.52 25.78 -7.56
N GLU A 187 10.34 26.77 -8.43
CA GLU A 187 9.03 27.30 -8.83
C GLU A 187 9.00 27.72 -10.31
N LEU A 188 7.80 27.78 -10.86
CA LEU A 188 7.49 28.36 -12.16
C LEU A 188 6.91 29.76 -11.95
N TYR A 189 7.62 30.75 -12.46
CA TYR A 189 7.25 32.15 -12.40
C TYR A 189 6.59 32.57 -13.70
N ILE A 190 5.32 32.92 -13.66
CA ILE A 190 4.51 33.12 -14.87
C ILE A 190 4.16 34.60 -15.05
N LYS A 191 4.48 35.12 -16.23
CA LYS A 191 4.14 36.48 -16.68
C LYS A 191 2.82 36.52 -17.46
N HIS A 192 2.49 37.64 -18.09
CA HIS A 192 1.21 37.86 -18.75
C HIS A 192 1.11 37.08 -20.06
N ASN A 193 -0.09 36.56 -20.36
CA ASN A 193 -0.39 35.92 -21.65
C ASN A 193 0.61 34.79 -22.01
N VAL A 194 0.93 33.94 -21.04
CA VAL A 194 1.80 32.77 -21.21
C VAL A 194 0.95 31.54 -21.53
N SER A 195 1.40 30.74 -22.51
CA SER A 195 0.87 29.41 -22.78
C SER A 195 1.93 28.35 -22.55
N VAL A 196 1.60 27.31 -21.78
CA VAL A 196 2.48 26.15 -21.59
C VAL A 196 1.72 24.89 -22.00
N ILE A 197 2.28 24.13 -22.93
CA ILE A 197 1.62 22.97 -23.54
C ILE A 197 2.41 21.72 -23.20
N PHE A 198 1.71 20.69 -22.71
CA PHE A 198 2.24 19.38 -22.35
C PHE A 198 1.51 18.31 -23.14
N ASP A 199 2.17 17.78 -24.16
CA ASP A 199 1.59 16.83 -25.11
C ASP A 199 2.38 15.52 -25.16
N GLY A 200 1.73 14.39 -24.86
CA GLY A 200 2.33 13.06 -25.01
C GLY A 200 3.55 12.78 -24.11
N ASN A 201 3.74 13.51 -23.01
CA ASN A 201 4.88 13.30 -22.12
C ASN A 201 4.66 12.08 -21.21
N ARG A 202 5.74 11.35 -20.91
CA ARG A 202 5.68 10.10 -20.15
C ARG A 202 6.64 10.08 -18.96
N ALA A 203 6.16 9.60 -17.82
CA ALA A 203 7.00 9.31 -16.66
C ALA A 203 6.83 7.87 -16.15
N VAL A 204 7.87 7.32 -15.53
CA VAL A 204 7.83 5.96 -14.97
C VAL A 204 7.20 5.94 -13.57
N SER A 205 7.57 6.86 -12.68
CA SER A 205 7.21 6.79 -11.26
C SER A 205 6.02 7.67 -10.86
N TYR A 206 5.99 8.94 -11.24
CA TYR A 206 4.89 9.88 -10.93
C TYR A 206 5.00 11.16 -11.76
N GLY A 207 3.86 11.78 -12.07
CA GLY A 207 3.79 13.03 -12.80
C GLY A 207 4.19 12.86 -14.26
N GLY A 208 3.29 12.41 -15.13
CA GLY A 208 3.63 12.11 -16.54
C GLY A 208 4.16 13.34 -17.29
N ALA A 209 3.52 14.51 -17.14
CA ALA A 209 4.10 15.77 -17.58
C ALA A 209 4.97 16.43 -16.51
N ILE A 210 4.39 16.76 -15.36
CA ILE A 210 5.08 17.53 -14.31
C ILE A 210 5.13 16.74 -13.01
N ALA A 211 6.30 16.69 -12.39
CA ALA A 211 6.48 16.22 -11.01
C ALA A 211 7.09 17.33 -10.14
N VAL A 212 6.47 17.61 -9.00
CA VAL A 212 6.92 18.60 -8.02
C VAL A 212 7.27 17.90 -6.72
N LEU A 213 8.54 17.98 -6.33
CA LEU A 213 9.13 17.33 -5.17
C LEU A 213 9.81 18.34 -4.25
N HIS A 214 8.99 19.10 -3.54
CA HIS A 214 9.48 20.07 -2.55
C HIS A 214 9.96 19.38 -1.28
N LEU A 215 11.15 19.76 -0.80
CA LEU A 215 11.77 19.25 0.43
C LEU A 215 11.35 20.11 1.62
N GLN A 216 10.11 20.01 2.10
CA GLN A 216 9.74 20.68 3.35
C GLN A 216 8.92 19.77 4.27
N VAL A 217 9.63 19.19 5.24
CA VAL A 217 9.10 18.28 6.26
C VAL A 217 8.71 19.02 7.55
N GLN A 218 8.99 20.32 7.74
CA GLN A 218 8.90 20.89 9.11
C GLN A 218 8.21 22.24 9.32
N ASN A 219 7.69 22.93 8.30
CA ASN A 219 6.94 24.18 8.53
C ASN A 219 5.74 24.34 7.58
N LEU A 220 4.71 23.51 7.79
CA LEU A 220 3.42 23.57 7.09
C LEU A 220 2.68 24.93 7.24
N ALA A 221 3.13 25.81 8.13
CA ALA A 221 2.52 27.11 8.39
C ALA A 221 3.24 28.32 7.77
N TYR A 222 4.46 28.18 7.22
CA TYR A 222 5.31 29.33 6.85
C TYR A 222 5.95 29.30 5.46
N SER A 223 5.66 28.30 4.64
CA SER A 223 6.15 28.30 3.26
C SER A 223 5.13 28.92 2.33
N ASP A 224 5.30 30.21 2.04
CA ASP A 224 4.54 30.98 1.03
C ASP A 224 4.81 30.51 -0.42
N LYS A 225 5.62 29.47 -0.62
CA LYS A 225 6.08 29.04 -1.94
C LYS A 225 5.19 27.96 -2.54
N CYS A 226 4.42 28.34 -3.55
CA CYS A 226 3.74 27.42 -4.44
C CYS A 226 4.65 27.05 -5.61
N PHE A 227 4.43 25.90 -6.26
CA PHE A 227 5.18 25.54 -7.48
C PHE A 227 4.92 26.50 -8.65
N VAL A 228 3.86 27.31 -8.57
CA VAL A 228 3.55 28.39 -9.51
C VAL A 228 3.43 29.71 -8.75
N THR A 229 4.12 30.73 -9.25
CA THR A 229 4.04 32.10 -8.77
C THR A 229 3.63 33.01 -9.92
N LEU A 230 2.65 33.88 -9.67
CA LEU A 230 2.18 34.89 -10.62
C LEU A 230 2.78 36.26 -10.31
N ASN A 231 3.17 36.98 -11.35
CA ASN A 231 3.64 38.37 -11.22
C ASN A 231 2.82 39.32 -12.09
N PHE A 232 1.57 39.52 -11.68
CA PHE A 232 0.72 40.53 -12.24
C PHE A 232 -0.40 40.90 -11.27
N TYR A 233 -0.58 42.20 -11.06
CA TYR A 233 -1.52 42.73 -10.07
C TYR A 233 -2.98 42.79 -10.56
N ASN A 234 -3.24 42.75 -11.89
CA ASN A 234 -4.59 43.02 -12.43
C ASN A 234 -4.82 42.57 -13.89
N SER A 235 -4.23 41.46 -14.35
CA SER A 235 -4.39 41.03 -15.74
C SER A 235 -5.63 40.17 -15.99
N TYR A 236 -6.42 40.52 -17.01
CA TYR A 236 -7.47 39.66 -17.57
C TYR A 236 -6.93 38.42 -18.32
N SER A 237 -5.66 38.48 -18.79
CA SER A 237 -4.98 37.37 -19.48
C SER A 237 -4.17 36.53 -18.50
N LYS A 238 -4.83 35.55 -17.90
CA LYS A 238 -4.20 34.54 -17.05
C LYS A 238 -3.53 33.45 -17.90
N PRO A 239 -2.48 32.80 -17.39
CA PRO A 239 -1.78 31.77 -18.14
C PRO A 239 -2.66 30.55 -18.38
N ILE A 240 -2.36 29.85 -19.46
CA ILE A 240 -3.05 28.64 -19.89
C ILE A 240 -2.05 27.48 -19.88
N PHE A 241 -2.40 26.43 -19.16
CA PHE A 241 -1.67 25.17 -19.12
C PHE A 241 -2.54 24.09 -19.78
N ASN A 242 -2.09 23.56 -20.92
CA ASN A 242 -2.80 22.52 -21.65
C ASN A 242 -2.09 21.18 -21.48
N PHE A 243 -2.84 20.15 -21.09
CA PHE A 243 -2.32 18.80 -20.92
C PHE A 243 -3.10 17.83 -21.81
N THR A 244 -2.39 17.16 -22.72
CA THR A 244 -2.95 16.19 -23.66
C THR A 244 -2.10 14.93 -23.68
N ASP A 245 -2.76 13.78 -23.59
CA ASP A 245 -2.16 12.45 -23.78
C ASP A 245 -0.89 12.13 -22.94
N ASN A 246 -0.70 12.80 -21.81
CA ASN A 246 0.41 12.50 -20.90
C ASN A 246 0.13 11.20 -20.12
N LYS A 247 1.18 10.46 -19.78
CA LYS A 247 1.05 9.16 -19.11
C LYS A 247 2.06 8.97 -18.01
N CYS A 248 1.62 8.40 -16.90
CA CYS A 248 2.48 7.90 -15.86
C CYS A 248 2.33 6.38 -15.74
N ASP A 249 3.42 5.62 -15.85
CA ASP A 249 3.37 4.15 -15.85
C ASP A 249 2.87 3.57 -14.52
N SER A 250 3.09 4.29 -13.41
CA SER A 250 2.55 3.91 -12.11
C SER A 250 1.05 4.17 -11.97
N GLY A 251 0.45 4.94 -12.89
CA GLY A 251 -0.94 5.40 -12.83
C GLY A 251 -1.15 6.63 -11.94
N PHE A 252 -0.11 7.18 -11.31
CA PHE A 252 -0.23 8.32 -10.39
C PHE A 252 0.14 9.65 -11.06
N GLY A 253 -0.88 10.48 -11.28
CA GLY A 253 -0.73 11.83 -11.82
C GLY A 253 -0.24 11.82 -13.26
N ASN A 254 -1.09 11.41 -14.21
CA ASN A 254 -0.74 11.38 -15.63
C ASN A 254 -0.26 12.74 -16.14
N ASP A 255 -0.87 13.83 -15.68
CA ASP A 255 -0.40 15.18 -16.00
C ASP A 255 0.49 15.73 -14.89
N LEU A 256 0.06 15.62 -13.64
CA LEU A 256 0.66 16.37 -12.54
C LEU A 256 0.76 15.55 -11.25
N PHE A 257 1.96 15.50 -10.71
CA PHE A 257 2.20 15.02 -9.34
C PHE A 257 2.80 16.14 -8.49
N ILE A 258 2.21 16.41 -7.33
CA ILE A 258 2.69 17.46 -6.42
C ILE A 258 2.83 16.92 -5.00
N SER A 259 4.02 17.13 -4.40
CA SER A 259 4.31 16.66 -3.04
C SER A 259 3.49 17.35 -1.95
N ASN A 260 3.13 18.63 -2.12
CA ASN A 260 2.32 19.38 -1.17
C ASN A 260 1.52 20.52 -1.86
N LEU A 261 0.21 20.60 -1.60
CA LEU A 261 -0.68 21.63 -2.14
C LEU A 261 -1.08 22.73 -1.12
N GLU A 262 -0.69 22.61 0.15
CA GLU A 262 -1.10 23.57 1.20
C GLU A 262 -0.57 24.99 0.95
N SER A 263 0.70 25.11 0.56
CA SER A 263 1.31 26.40 0.23
C SER A 263 0.60 27.06 -0.96
N CYS A 264 0.22 26.29 -1.97
CA CYS A 264 -0.57 26.78 -3.10
C CYS A 264 -1.98 27.20 -2.68
N ARG A 265 -2.63 26.44 -1.77
CA ARG A 265 -3.94 26.79 -1.21
C ARG A 265 -3.90 28.10 -0.43
N ALA A 266 -2.91 28.26 0.45
CA ALA A 266 -2.70 29.49 1.22
C ALA A 266 -2.44 30.68 0.30
N ARG A 267 -1.58 30.51 -0.71
CA ARG A 267 -1.29 31.55 -1.69
C ARG A 267 -2.51 31.91 -2.53
N CYS A 268 -3.31 30.93 -2.95
CA CYS A 268 -4.55 31.22 -3.65
C CYS A 268 -5.51 32.02 -2.77
N LYS A 269 -5.65 31.68 -1.48
CA LYS A 269 -6.49 32.43 -0.54
C LYS A 269 -6.22 33.94 -0.57
N THR A 270 -4.93 34.29 -0.58
CA THR A 270 -4.47 35.68 -0.69
C THR A 270 -4.77 36.29 -2.06
N LEU A 271 -4.55 35.54 -3.15
CA LEU A 271 -4.76 36.03 -4.52
C LEU A 271 -6.24 36.18 -4.91
N SER A 272 -7.11 35.29 -4.43
CA SER A 272 -8.52 35.24 -4.83
C SER A 272 -9.46 35.95 -3.85
N HIS A 273 -8.94 36.42 -2.70
CA HIS A 273 -9.75 36.98 -1.60
C HIS A 273 -10.88 36.06 -1.12
N MET A 274 -10.72 34.74 -1.25
CA MET A 274 -11.73 33.76 -0.83
C MET A 274 -11.44 33.29 0.61
N HIS A 275 -12.47 33.16 1.45
CA HIS A 275 -12.28 32.68 2.82
C HIS A 275 -11.98 31.18 2.90
N ASN A 276 -12.66 30.38 2.07
CA ASN A 276 -12.47 28.94 1.95
C ASN A 276 -12.03 28.60 0.52
N VAL A 277 -10.83 28.04 0.38
CA VAL A 277 -10.26 27.59 -0.89
C VAL A 277 -10.13 26.08 -0.83
N SER A 278 -10.83 25.38 -1.72
CA SER A 278 -10.67 23.93 -1.90
C SER A 278 -9.38 23.61 -2.65
N ILE A 279 -8.91 22.37 -2.60
CA ILE A 279 -7.71 21.95 -3.34
C ILE A 279 -7.90 22.10 -4.85
N THR A 280 -9.10 21.81 -5.36
CA THR A 280 -9.44 21.95 -6.78
C THR A 280 -9.43 23.40 -7.25
N ASP A 281 -9.70 24.37 -6.36
CA ASP A 281 -9.67 25.79 -6.72
C ASP A 281 -8.29 26.26 -7.16
N ILE A 282 -7.21 25.65 -6.66
CA ILE A 282 -5.82 25.95 -7.03
C ILE A 282 -5.65 25.98 -8.56
N PHE A 283 -6.28 25.04 -9.24
CA PHE A 283 -6.19 24.88 -10.70
C PHE A 283 -7.25 25.68 -11.47
N SER A 284 -7.95 26.58 -10.79
CA SER A 284 -8.94 27.45 -11.41
C SER A 284 -8.31 28.75 -11.89
N ARG A 285 -9.00 29.36 -12.86
CA ARG A 285 -8.70 30.72 -13.33
C ARG A 285 -8.79 31.76 -12.20
N LYS A 286 -9.34 31.47 -11.02
CA LYS A 286 -9.32 32.43 -9.90
C LYS A 286 -7.96 32.49 -9.22
N CYS A 287 -7.25 31.38 -9.15
CA CYS A 287 -5.91 31.28 -8.56
C CYS A 287 -4.84 31.50 -9.64
N PHE A 288 -4.20 30.41 -10.10
CA PHE A 288 -2.95 30.42 -10.84
C PHE A 288 -3.09 30.43 -12.37
N GLY A 289 -4.28 30.17 -12.92
CA GLY A 289 -4.47 30.12 -14.37
C GLY A 289 -5.53 29.12 -14.79
N THR A 290 -5.68 28.92 -16.09
CA THR A 290 -6.54 27.85 -16.62
C THR A 290 -5.69 26.60 -16.83
N PHE A 291 -6.01 25.52 -16.13
CA PHE A 291 -5.39 24.21 -16.31
C PHE A 291 -6.39 23.28 -17.00
N ASN A 292 -6.10 22.90 -18.24
CA ASN A 292 -6.91 21.96 -19.00
C ASN A 292 -6.27 20.58 -18.87
N PHE A 293 -6.70 19.84 -17.86
CA PHE A 293 -6.22 18.49 -17.58
C PHE A 293 -6.93 17.43 -18.43
N SER A 294 -6.26 16.30 -18.62
CA SER A 294 -6.92 15.05 -19.00
C SER A 294 -7.66 14.41 -17.79
N ALA A 295 -8.37 13.30 -18.00
CA ALA A 295 -9.14 12.65 -16.91
C ALA A 295 -8.21 11.95 -15.89
N CYS A 296 -8.52 12.04 -14.59
CA CYS A 296 -7.75 11.42 -13.49
C CYS A 296 -6.24 11.81 -13.47
N SER A 297 -5.97 13.09 -13.66
CA SER A 297 -4.64 13.55 -14.06
C SER A 297 -3.73 14.08 -12.95
N ILE A 298 -4.28 14.33 -11.77
CA ILE A 298 -3.56 14.95 -10.66
C ILE A 298 -3.48 13.95 -9.52
N ALA A 299 -2.29 13.80 -8.94
CA ALA A 299 -2.08 12.99 -7.75
C ALA A 299 -1.15 13.70 -6.76
N THR A 300 -1.27 13.35 -5.49
CA THR A 300 -0.35 13.79 -4.43
C THR A 300 0.12 12.61 -3.59
N PRO A 301 1.13 12.77 -2.73
CA PRO A 301 1.40 11.82 -1.67
C PRO A 301 0.20 11.58 -0.76
N THR A 302 0.26 10.48 0.00
CA THR A 302 -0.68 10.20 1.07
C THR A 302 -0.79 11.40 2.02
N LYS A 303 -2.02 11.87 2.21
CA LYS A 303 -2.38 12.99 3.08
C LYS A 303 -3.20 12.53 4.29
N SER A 304 -3.97 11.46 4.12
CA SER A 304 -4.77 10.86 5.18
C SER A 304 -4.42 9.40 5.31
N LEU A 305 -4.22 8.98 6.56
CA LEU A 305 -3.95 7.60 6.94
C LEU A 305 -4.95 7.22 8.02
N SER A 306 -5.74 6.17 7.78
CA SER A 306 -6.69 5.66 8.77
C SER A 306 -6.58 4.15 8.91
N VAL A 307 -6.79 3.68 10.14
CA VAL A 307 -6.72 2.27 10.53
C VAL A 307 -7.74 2.05 11.65
N SER A 308 -8.19 0.80 11.82
CA SER A 308 -8.97 0.40 12.99
C SER A 308 -8.21 0.73 14.28
N GLN A 309 -8.91 1.35 15.24
CA GLN A 309 -8.31 1.75 16.53
C GLN A 309 -7.77 0.55 17.32
N VAL A 310 -8.43 -0.60 17.21
CA VAL A 310 -8.02 -1.86 17.85
C VAL A 310 -7.80 -2.91 16.77
N ILE A 311 -6.63 -3.56 16.82
CA ILE A 311 -6.21 -4.63 15.92
C ILE A 311 -6.04 -5.89 16.77
N ASN A 312 -6.90 -6.87 16.56
CA ASN A 312 -6.76 -8.18 17.18
C ASN A 312 -5.94 -9.08 16.25
N ALA A 313 -4.75 -9.48 16.69
CA ALA A 313 -3.85 -10.32 15.93
C ALA A 313 -3.62 -11.66 16.63
N ILE A 314 -3.53 -12.74 15.85
CA ILE A 314 -3.16 -14.05 16.39
C ILE A 314 -1.64 -14.20 16.22
N PRO A 315 -0.89 -14.49 17.30
CA PRO A 315 0.55 -14.66 17.23
C PRO A 315 0.96 -15.67 16.14
N GLY A 316 1.89 -15.30 15.26
CA GLY A 316 2.43 -16.16 14.21
C GLY A 316 1.53 -16.38 12.98
N ILE A 317 0.29 -15.88 12.96
CA ILE A 317 -0.61 -16.03 11.81
C ILE A 317 -0.60 -14.73 10.98
N PRO A 318 -0.28 -14.80 9.67
CA PRO A 318 -0.30 -13.61 8.81
C PRO A 318 -1.71 -13.04 8.65
N MET A 319 -1.88 -11.75 8.94
CA MET A 319 -3.15 -11.04 8.79
C MET A 319 -3.03 -9.84 7.85
N LYS A 320 -4.13 -9.50 7.17
CA LYS A 320 -4.19 -8.28 6.36
C LYS A 320 -4.61 -7.11 7.26
N LEU A 321 -3.82 -6.04 7.25
CA LEU A 321 -4.19 -4.80 7.93
C LEU A 321 -5.13 -3.98 7.03
N ASN A 322 -6.30 -3.61 7.55
CA ASN A 322 -7.23 -2.72 6.87
C ASN A 322 -6.82 -1.27 7.12
N ILE A 323 -5.92 -0.78 6.27
CA ILE A 323 -5.39 0.59 6.33
C ILE A 323 -5.85 1.32 5.06
N THR A 324 -6.43 2.50 5.24
CA THR A 324 -6.81 3.38 4.13
C THR A 324 -5.76 4.48 3.98
N GLN A 325 -5.24 4.64 2.76
CA GLN A 325 -4.23 5.64 2.41
C GLN A 325 -4.75 6.54 1.29
N GLU A 326 -5.13 7.77 1.63
CA GLU A 326 -5.77 8.70 0.69
C GLU A 326 -4.91 9.94 0.44
N ASP A 327 -4.91 10.41 -0.81
CA ASP A 327 -4.28 11.68 -1.21
C ASP A 327 -5.21 12.89 -1.00
N TYR A 328 -4.82 14.09 -1.45
CA TYR A 328 -5.65 15.29 -1.33
C TYR A 328 -6.97 15.25 -2.11
N PHE A 329 -7.10 14.31 -3.04
CA PHE A 329 -8.26 14.09 -3.90
C PHE A 329 -9.01 12.80 -3.54
N GLN A 330 -8.69 12.18 -2.40
CA GLN A 330 -9.28 10.93 -1.91
C GLN A 330 -8.99 9.71 -2.80
N ASN A 331 -7.91 9.75 -3.59
CA ASN A 331 -7.46 8.59 -4.35
C ASN A 331 -6.64 7.64 -3.46
N ASP A 332 -6.76 6.32 -3.68
CA ASP A 332 -5.95 5.31 -2.98
C ASP A 332 -4.48 5.39 -3.43
N THR A 333 -3.59 5.51 -2.46
CA THR A 333 -2.14 5.66 -2.67
C THR A 333 -1.30 4.48 -2.16
N SER A 334 -1.95 3.43 -1.67
CA SER A 334 -1.32 2.30 -0.98
C SER A 334 -0.36 1.46 -1.85
N ALA A 335 -0.45 1.58 -3.18
CA ALA A 335 0.42 0.90 -4.12
C ALA A 335 1.78 1.59 -4.29
N LEU A 336 1.85 2.91 -4.13
CA LEU A 336 3.05 3.70 -4.44
C LEU A 336 3.88 4.01 -3.19
N PHE A 337 3.21 4.19 -2.06
CA PHE A 337 3.86 4.65 -0.84
C PHE A 337 3.89 3.55 0.23
N PRO A 338 5.09 2.98 0.50
CA PRO A 338 5.23 2.00 1.56
C PRO A 338 4.94 2.61 2.94
N LEU A 339 4.37 1.79 3.81
CA LEU A 339 4.20 2.08 5.22
C LEU A 339 5.25 1.32 6.04
N THR A 340 5.89 2.02 6.95
CA THR A 340 6.70 1.45 8.03
C THR A 340 5.82 1.13 9.22
N LEU A 341 6.04 -0.04 9.82
CA LEU A 341 5.37 -0.54 11.01
C LEU A 341 6.38 -0.65 12.15
N ALA A 342 6.09 0.03 13.26
CA ALA A 342 6.89 -0.02 14.48
C ALA A 342 6.00 -0.31 15.69
N ILE A 343 6.52 -1.10 16.62
CA ILE A 343 5.87 -1.31 17.93
C ILE A 343 6.46 -0.34 18.93
N SER A 344 5.59 0.33 19.66
CA SER A 344 5.92 1.14 20.83
C SER A 344 5.35 0.47 22.09
N GLY A 345 6.22 0.21 23.07
CA GLY A 345 5.85 -0.42 24.34
C GLY A 345 7.01 -1.18 24.99
N LYS A 346 6.81 -1.62 26.24
CA LYS A 346 7.77 -2.47 26.99
C LYS A 346 7.64 -3.98 26.66
N ASN A 347 6.73 -4.35 25.77
CA ASN A 347 6.37 -5.74 25.52
C ASN A 347 7.24 -6.34 24.40
N ASN A 348 7.52 -7.64 24.48
CA ASN A 348 8.41 -8.37 23.55
C ASN A 348 7.73 -8.74 22.23
N ILE A 349 6.77 -7.93 21.76
CA ILE A 349 6.05 -8.20 20.52
C ILE A 349 6.96 -7.88 19.32
N ARG A 350 7.07 -8.83 18.39
CA ARG A 350 7.87 -8.69 17.15
C ARG A 350 6.96 -8.62 15.93
N ILE A 351 7.37 -7.91 14.88
CA ILE A 351 6.61 -7.76 13.61
C ILE A 351 7.44 -8.28 12.45
N ASN A 352 6.78 -8.90 11.48
CA ASN A 352 7.37 -9.17 10.17
C ASN A 352 6.31 -9.11 9.05
N PRO A 353 6.52 -8.36 7.95
CA PRO A 353 7.62 -7.42 7.70
C PRO A 353 7.41 -6.07 8.39
N HIS A 354 8.50 -5.31 8.58
CA HIS A 354 8.46 -3.94 9.09
C HIS A 354 7.99 -2.91 8.04
N VAL A 355 7.98 -3.27 6.76
CA VAL A 355 7.53 -2.39 5.67
C VAL A 355 6.48 -3.12 4.86
N ILE A 356 5.34 -2.47 4.64
CA ILE A 356 4.24 -2.99 3.83
C ILE A 356 3.93 -2.08 2.64
N THR A 357 3.62 -2.71 1.51
CA THR A 357 3.14 -2.07 0.29
C THR A 357 1.93 -2.89 -0.17
N ASN A 358 0.83 -2.24 -0.55
CA ASN A 358 -0.32 -2.88 -1.21
C ASN A 358 -0.77 -4.24 -0.62
N ASN A 359 -1.70 -4.24 0.35
CA ASN A 359 -2.40 -5.44 0.82
C ASN A 359 -1.51 -6.62 1.28
N LYS A 360 -0.26 -6.38 1.68
CA LYS A 360 0.61 -7.44 2.22
C LYS A 360 0.16 -7.87 3.61
N HIS A 361 0.30 -9.16 3.88
CA HIS A 361 0.05 -9.72 5.19
C HIS A 361 1.18 -9.36 6.16
N VAL A 362 0.81 -9.04 7.39
CA VAL A 362 1.71 -8.76 8.51
C VAL A 362 1.54 -9.88 9.53
N THR A 363 2.65 -10.32 10.11
CA THR A 363 2.65 -11.31 11.18
C THR A 363 3.21 -10.68 12.45
N PHE A 364 2.49 -10.86 13.54
CA PHE A 364 2.89 -10.42 14.87
C PHE A 364 3.28 -11.64 15.72
N TYR A 365 4.30 -11.52 16.56
CA TYR A 365 4.77 -12.58 17.45
C TYR A 365 4.82 -12.03 18.87
N GLY A 366 4.45 -12.81 19.87
CA GLY A 366 4.39 -12.39 21.27
C GLY A 366 3.46 -13.30 22.07
N ASN A 367 3.38 -13.08 23.39
CA ASN A 367 2.48 -13.87 24.22
C ASN A 367 1.02 -13.47 24.01
N PRO A 368 0.06 -14.41 24.06
CA PRO A 368 -1.35 -14.06 24.09
C PRO A 368 -1.65 -13.11 25.26
N HIS A 369 -2.59 -12.19 25.04
CA HIS A 369 -2.96 -11.10 25.96
C HIS A 369 -1.94 -9.97 26.13
N GLU A 370 -0.78 -10.02 25.46
CA GLU A 370 0.08 -8.85 25.38
C GLU A 370 -0.57 -7.79 24.48
N THR A 371 -0.48 -6.54 24.92
CA THR A 371 -0.97 -5.38 24.18
C THR A 371 0.17 -4.44 23.82
N ALA A 372 0.11 -3.75 22.69
CA ALA A 372 1.12 -2.75 22.33
C ALA A 372 0.53 -1.65 21.47
N GLN A 373 1.26 -0.56 21.30
CA GLN A 373 0.90 0.46 20.32
C GLN A 373 1.62 0.17 19.01
N LEU A 374 0.84 -0.08 17.95
CA LEU A 374 1.33 -0.17 16.58
C LEU A 374 1.37 1.22 15.96
N LEU A 375 2.57 1.72 15.73
CA LEU A 375 2.83 2.95 14.99
C LEU A 375 2.96 2.61 13.51
N ILE A 376 2.09 3.20 12.69
CA ILE A 376 2.05 3.05 11.24
C ILE A 376 2.44 4.39 10.63
N GLN A 377 3.51 4.42 9.85
CA GLN A 377 4.10 5.63 9.32
C GLN A 377 4.34 5.52 7.81
N THR A 378 4.11 6.61 7.08
CA THR A 378 4.54 6.71 5.67
C THR A 378 6.06 6.95 5.60
N GLU A 379 6.77 6.29 4.68
CA GLU A 379 8.20 6.55 4.42
C GLU A 379 8.45 7.82 3.57
N THR A 380 7.39 8.56 3.25
CA THR A 380 7.39 9.57 2.19
C THR A 380 7.69 10.99 2.67
N MET A 381 7.76 11.93 1.70
CA MET A 381 7.98 13.37 1.94
C MET A 381 7.04 13.99 2.98
N THR A 382 5.82 13.47 3.11
CA THR A 382 4.92 13.72 4.24
C THR A 382 5.01 12.55 5.20
N SER A 383 5.68 12.74 6.34
CA SER A 383 5.69 11.75 7.43
C SER A 383 4.38 11.86 8.20
N ILE A 384 3.41 11.02 7.84
CA ILE A 384 2.12 10.92 8.53
C ILE A 384 2.14 9.63 9.33
N SER A 385 1.72 9.73 10.58
CA SER A 385 1.69 8.60 11.51
C SER A 385 0.31 8.41 12.11
N VAL A 386 -0.15 7.17 12.18
CA VAL A 386 -1.30 6.79 12.99
C VAL A 386 -0.89 5.70 13.97
N THR A 387 -1.51 5.69 15.14
CA THR A 387 -1.31 4.67 16.17
C THR A 387 -2.57 3.84 16.31
N ALA A 388 -2.42 2.51 16.37
CA ALA A 388 -3.48 1.58 16.71
C ALA A 388 -3.07 0.76 17.93
N GLU A 389 -4.06 0.36 18.73
CA GLU A 389 -3.87 -0.61 19.80
C GLU A 389 -3.82 -2.02 19.22
N LEU A 390 -2.72 -2.72 19.41
CA LEU A 390 -2.51 -4.10 19.00
C LEU A 390 -2.74 -5.02 20.20
N ASN A 391 -3.69 -5.95 20.05
CA ASN A 391 -3.99 -6.97 21.05
C ASN A 391 -3.69 -8.35 20.48
N LEU A 392 -2.76 -9.07 21.13
CA LEU A 392 -2.53 -10.47 20.79
C LEU A 392 -3.59 -11.34 21.44
N ILE A 393 -4.38 -12.05 20.63
CA ILE A 393 -5.44 -12.94 21.12
C ILE A 393 -4.95 -14.38 21.28
N ASN A 394 -5.73 -15.19 21.98
CA ASN A 394 -5.43 -16.60 22.17
C ASN A 394 -5.38 -17.38 20.85
N CYS A 395 -4.58 -18.45 20.85
CA CYS A 395 -4.53 -19.33 19.69
C CYS A 395 -5.91 -19.94 19.42
N PRO A 396 -6.36 -19.95 18.16
CA PRO A 396 -7.67 -20.48 17.81
C PRO A 396 -7.73 -22.02 17.93
N PRO A 397 -8.95 -22.60 17.88
CA PRO A 397 -9.14 -24.05 17.87
C PRO A 397 -8.21 -24.78 16.89
N GLY A 398 -7.49 -25.80 17.38
CA GLY A 398 -6.55 -26.59 16.58
C GLY A 398 -5.13 -26.03 16.48
N PHE A 399 -4.87 -24.84 17.03
CA PHE A 399 -3.53 -24.25 17.14
C PHE A 399 -2.99 -24.36 18.56
N ILE A 400 -1.66 -24.39 18.69
CA ILE A 400 -0.96 -24.48 19.96
C ILE A 400 0.05 -23.35 20.02
N PHE A 401 0.15 -22.69 21.16
CA PHE A 401 1.16 -21.68 21.40
C PHE A 401 2.52 -22.36 21.60
N ASP A 402 3.48 -22.04 20.74
CA ASP A 402 4.83 -22.60 20.75
C ASP A 402 5.83 -21.69 21.48
N LYS A 403 7.00 -22.24 21.81
CA LYS A 403 8.11 -21.55 22.49
C LYS A 403 8.72 -20.39 21.70
N PHE A 404 8.37 -20.23 20.44
CA PHE A 404 8.82 -19.12 19.58
C PHE A 404 7.83 -17.94 19.54
N ASP A 405 6.95 -17.82 20.53
CA ASP A 405 5.94 -16.77 20.66
C ASP A 405 4.94 -16.74 19.49
N SER A 406 4.51 -17.92 19.02
CA SER A 406 3.61 -18.05 17.87
C SER A 406 2.60 -19.19 18.04
N CYS A 407 1.42 -19.03 17.45
CA CYS A 407 0.42 -20.08 17.31
C CYS A 407 0.76 -20.95 16.10
N VAL A 408 1.17 -22.19 16.35
CA VAL A 408 1.47 -23.17 15.31
C VAL A 408 0.34 -24.19 15.19
N CYS A 409 0.14 -24.71 13.99
CA CYS A 409 -0.86 -25.76 13.77
C CYS A 409 -0.49 -27.01 14.57
N SER A 410 -1.43 -27.51 15.38
CA SER A 410 -1.19 -28.70 16.21
C SER A 410 -0.80 -29.94 15.39
N ALA A 411 -1.27 -30.04 14.14
CA ALA A 411 -0.94 -31.15 13.24
C ALA A 411 0.56 -31.23 12.87
N LEU A 412 1.30 -30.11 12.96
CA LEU A 412 2.71 -30.05 12.61
C LEU A 412 3.63 -30.35 13.80
N GLY A 413 3.14 -30.18 15.03
CA GLY A 413 3.93 -30.38 16.25
C GLY A 413 3.94 -31.83 16.77
N ASN A 414 4.69 -32.04 17.86
CA ASN A 414 4.66 -33.30 18.62
C ASN A 414 3.42 -33.41 19.54
N ASN A 415 2.91 -32.27 20.01
CA ASN A 415 1.71 -32.20 20.84
C ASN A 415 0.46 -32.11 19.95
N ARG A 416 0.10 -33.19 19.25
CA ARG A 416 -1.00 -33.15 18.30
C ARG A 416 -2.35 -33.29 19.00
N TYR A 417 -3.27 -32.38 18.73
CA TYR A 417 -4.68 -32.63 19.01
C TYR A 417 -5.16 -33.75 18.08
N GLN A 418 -5.70 -34.81 18.66
CA GLN A 418 -6.18 -35.95 17.89
C GLN A 418 -7.34 -35.53 16.98
N GLY A 419 -7.30 -35.98 15.72
CA GLY A 419 -8.31 -35.63 14.74
C GLY A 419 -8.06 -34.32 13.98
N ILE A 420 -7.20 -33.40 14.46
CA ILE A 420 -6.79 -32.22 13.66
C ILE A 420 -5.77 -32.65 12.60
N ARG A 421 -6.03 -32.35 11.33
CA ARG A 421 -5.21 -32.80 10.20
C ARG A 421 -4.34 -31.74 9.59
N TYR A 422 -4.86 -30.53 9.45
CA TYR A 422 -4.13 -29.38 8.94
C TYR A 422 -4.81 -28.09 9.41
N CYS A 423 -4.10 -26.98 9.31
CA CYS A 423 -4.63 -25.67 9.64
C CYS A 423 -4.27 -24.68 8.53
N THR A 424 -5.13 -23.69 8.34
CA THR A 424 -4.94 -22.56 7.42
C THR A 424 -5.05 -21.26 8.22
N SER A 425 -4.78 -20.12 7.60
CA SER A 425 -4.98 -18.81 8.25
C SER A 425 -6.43 -18.53 8.66
N ASN A 426 -7.40 -19.30 8.15
CA ASN A 426 -8.83 -19.01 8.32
C ASN A 426 -9.59 -20.10 9.09
N TYR A 427 -9.07 -21.33 9.17
CA TYR A 427 -9.72 -22.45 9.85
C TYR A 427 -8.74 -23.59 10.16
N SER A 428 -9.10 -24.47 11.10
CA SER A 428 -8.45 -25.78 11.29
C SER A 428 -9.37 -26.92 10.84
N ALA A 429 -8.78 -27.99 10.28
CA ALA A 429 -9.53 -29.12 9.73
C ALA A 429 -9.53 -30.30 10.70
N ILE A 430 -10.72 -30.78 11.05
CA ILE A 430 -10.93 -31.92 11.96
C ILE A 430 -11.55 -33.11 11.24
N THR A 431 -11.09 -34.31 11.60
CA THR A 431 -11.54 -35.60 11.06
C THR A 431 -12.95 -35.92 11.57
N PRO A 432 -13.82 -36.54 10.76
CA PRO A 432 -15.05 -37.15 11.26
C PRO A 432 -14.76 -38.09 12.43
N ASN A 433 -15.73 -38.26 13.32
CA ASN A 433 -15.60 -39.00 14.59
C ASN A 433 -14.77 -38.31 15.69
N TYR A 434 -14.42 -37.04 15.54
CA TYR A 434 -13.81 -36.28 16.63
C TYR A 434 -14.72 -35.14 17.05
N TRP A 435 -14.76 -34.90 18.35
CA TRP A 435 -15.29 -33.72 19.00
C TRP A 435 -14.16 -32.73 19.25
N ALA A 436 -14.46 -31.44 19.18
CA ALA A 436 -13.57 -30.36 19.55
C ALA A 436 -14.28 -29.44 20.54
N GLY A 437 -13.62 -29.05 21.63
CA GLY A 437 -14.22 -28.14 22.59
C GLY A 437 -13.24 -27.68 23.66
N TYR A 438 -13.70 -26.74 24.49
CA TYR A 438 -12.90 -26.20 25.59
C TYR A 438 -13.33 -26.83 26.92
N LEU A 439 -12.38 -27.45 27.63
CA LEU A 439 -12.58 -27.88 29.01
C LEU A 439 -12.10 -26.79 29.96
N SER A 440 -12.95 -26.44 30.93
CA SER A 440 -12.61 -25.49 31.98
C SER A 440 -12.16 -26.27 33.21
N ASN A 441 -10.87 -26.20 33.54
CA ASN A 441 -10.41 -26.49 34.91
C ASN A 441 -10.28 -25.16 35.66
N ALA A 442 -10.30 -25.22 37.00
CA ALA A 442 -10.50 -24.07 37.91
C ALA A 442 -9.64 -22.81 37.67
N THR A 443 -8.61 -22.84 36.83
CA THR A 443 -7.76 -21.69 36.47
C THR A 443 -7.50 -21.51 34.97
N ASN A 444 -7.77 -22.49 34.10
CA ASN A 444 -7.47 -22.42 32.65
C ASN A 444 -8.50 -23.15 31.79
N THR A 445 -8.89 -22.53 30.68
CA THR A 445 -9.65 -23.16 29.60
C THR A 445 -8.68 -23.78 28.60
N THR A 446 -8.81 -25.08 28.35
CA THR A 446 -7.93 -25.82 27.43
C THR A 446 -8.74 -26.37 26.27
N PHE A 447 -8.27 -26.11 25.05
CA PHE A 447 -8.84 -26.74 23.86
C PHE A 447 -8.43 -28.21 23.85
N VAL A 448 -9.40 -29.10 23.66
CA VAL A 448 -9.16 -30.53 23.56
C VAL A 448 -9.99 -31.13 22.45
N THR A 449 -9.52 -32.28 21.98
CA THR A 449 -10.21 -33.11 21.01
C THR A 449 -10.40 -34.51 21.58
N GLY A 450 -11.53 -35.14 21.29
CA GLY A 450 -11.80 -36.50 21.74
C GLY A 450 -12.63 -37.27 20.73
N HIS A 451 -12.57 -38.60 20.77
CA HIS A 451 -13.39 -39.42 19.88
C HIS A 451 -14.88 -39.25 20.22
N CYS A 452 -15.70 -39.04 19.20
CA CYS A 452 -17.13 -38.81 19.32
C CYS A 452 -17.85 -39.47 18.15
N SER A 453 -18.89 -40.25 18.41
CA SER A 453 -19.68 -40.87 17.34
C SER A 453 -20.26 -39.82 16.39
N VAL A 454 -20.22 -40.04 15.07
CA VAL A 454 -20.86 -39.15 14.06
C VAL A 454 -22.33 -38.88 14.39
N LYS A 455 -23.01 -39.79 15.09
CA LYS A 455 -24.41 -39.63 15.48
C LYS A 455 -24.61 -38.56 16.57
N LEU A 456 -23.56 -38.24 17.34
CA LEU A 456 -23.57 -37.27 18.44
C LEU A 456 -22.92 -35.94 18.05
N CYS A 457 -21.80 -36.02 17.33
CA CYS A 457 -21.09 -34.86 16.80
C CYS A 457 -21.45 -34.66 15.34
N ASN A 458 -22.30 -33.68 15.07
CA ASN A 458 -22.73 -33.33 13.73
C ASN A 458 -22.47 -31.85 13.49
N TYR A 459 -21.25 -31.56 13.03
CA TYR A 459 -20.83 -30.22 12.64
C TYR A 459 -21.82 -29.61 11.65
N ASN A 460 -22.35 -28.42 11.94
CA ASN A 460 -23.40 -27.73 11.17
C ASN A 460 -22.99 -27.41 9.70
N ASN A 461 -22.97 -28.46 8.85
CA ASN A 461 -22.85 -28.44 7.39
C ASN A 461 -21.63 -27.74 6.75
N THR A 462 -20.47 -27.68 7.42
CA THR A 462 -19.21 -27.19 6.82
C THR A 462 -18.29 -28.33 6.35
N LYS A 463 -18.84 -29.32 5.64
CA LYS A 463 -18.01 -30.37 5.03
C LYS A 463 -17.23 -29.80 3.85
N HIS A 464 -15.91 -29.93 3.87
CA HIS A 464 -15.05 -29.54 2.75
C HIS A 464 -14.72 -30.74 1.82
N LYS A 465 -14.14 -30.47 0.64
CA LYS A 465 -13.44 -31.47 -0.17
C LYS A 465 -12.54 -32.31 0.74
N PHE A 466 -12.61 -33.64 0.59
CA PHE A 466 -11.89 -34.66 1.38
C PHE A 466 -12.52 -35.08 2.72
N GLY A 467 -13.75 -34.64 3.05
CA GLY A 467 -14.52 -35.22 4.16
C GLY A 467 -14.16 -34.71 5.55
N PHE A 468 -13.41 -33.61 5.65
CA PHE A 468 -13.09 -32.94 6.93
C PHE A 468 -14.09 -31.82 7.25
N TYR A 469 -14.24 -31.55 8.55
CA TYR A 469 -15.02 -30.41 9.06
C TYR A 469 -14.10 -29.22 9.36
N GLN A 470 -14.57 -28.00 9.10
CA GLN A 470 -13.80 -26.78 9.34
C GLN A 470 -14.17 -26.17 10.69
N LEU A 471 -13.20 -26.10 11.59
CA LEU A 471 -13.31 -25.36 12.84
C LEU A 471 -12.99 -23.88 12.56
N PRO A 472 -13.94 -22.98 12.79
CA PRO A 472 -13.73 -21.55 12.66
C PRO A 472 -12.78 -20.99 13.74
N ILE A 473 -12.05 -19.93 13.40
CA ILE A 473 -11.04 -19.31 14.26
C ILE A 473 -11.65 -18.46 15.39
N ASP A 474 -12.80 -17.83 15.14
CA ASP A 474 -13.39 -16.82 16.04
C ASP A 474 -14.41 -17.38 17.06
N TYR A 475 -14.37 -18.69 17.32
CA TYR A 475 -15.42 -19.32 18.13
C TYR A 475 -15.04 -19.40 19.60
N ASP A 476 -15.82 -18.68 20.41
CA ASP A 476 -15.85 -18.84 21.85
C ASP A 476 -16.43 -20.22 22.25
N LYS A 477 -16.21 -20.63 23.50
CA LYS A 477 -16.57 -21.93 24.06
C LYS A 477 -18.01 -22.35 23.81
N GLU A 478 -18.97 -21.44 23.99
CA GLU A 478 -20.40 -21.72 23.82
C GLU A 478 -20.77 -21.90 22.34
N LYS A 479 -20.26 -21.01 21.48
CA LYS A 479 -20.49 -21.09 20.04
C LYS A 479 -19.89 -22.36 19.43
N LEU A 480 -18.74 -22.81 19.95
CA LEU A 480 -18.09 -24.02 19.45
C LEU A 480 -18.90 -25.28 19.82
N ASN A 481 -19.51 -25.31 21.00
CA ASN A 481 -20.38 -26.41 21.42
C ASN A 481 -21.59 -26.56 20.47
N ASP A 482 -22.27 -25.45 20.16
CA ASP A 482 -23.42 -25.45 19.25
C ASP A 482 -23.04 -25.79 17.80
N PHE A 483 -21.79 -25.51 17.44
CA PHE A 483 -21.26 -25.83 16.12
C PHE A 483 -20.92 -27.32 15.96
N VAL A 484 -20.40 -27.96 17.01
CA VAL A 484 -19.88 -29.34 16.97
C VAL A 484 -20.97 -30.37 17.26
N CYS A 485 -21.89 -30.07 18.17
CA CYS A 485 -22.91 -31.00 18.61
C CYS A 485 -24.10 -31.07 17.66
N SER A 486 -24.68 -32.27 17.52
CA SER A 486 -25.93 -32.44 16.77
C SER A 486 -27.08 -31.71 17.47
N SER A 487 -28.18 -31.47 16.75
CA SER A 487 -29.36 -30.78 17.27
C SER A 487 -29.80 -31.32 18.63
N ASN A 488 -30.17 -30.40 19.53
CA ASN A 488 -30.61 -30.66 20.90
C ASN A 488 -29.59 -31.35 21.81
N ARG A 489 -28.29 -31.31 21.48
CA ARG A 489 -27.20 -31.82 22.33
C ARG A 489 -26.23 -30.73 22.76
N THR A 490 -25.59 -30.95 23.90
CA THR A 490 -24.59 -30.06 24.50
C THR A 490 -23.61 -30.86 25.36
N GLY A 491 -22.55 -30.20 25.83
CA GLY A 491 -21.59 -30.75 26.78
C GLY A 491 -20.43 -31.50 26.12
N THR A 492 -19.51 -31.98 26.96
CA THR A 492 -18.30 -32.69 26.52
C THR A 492 -18.66 -33.94 25.72
N LEU A 493 -18.10 -34.08 24.51
CA LEU A 493 -18.43 -35.13 23.53
C LEU A 493 -19.92 -35.16 23.13
N CYS A 494 -20.64 -34.05 23.32
CA CYS A 494 -22.06 -33.91 23.00
C CYS A 494 -22.96 -34.95 23.65
N THR A 495 -22.60 -35.47 24.83
CA THR A 495 -23.31 -36.58 25.47
C THR A 495 -24.60 -36.16 26.18
N LYS A 496 -24.74 -34.89 26.53
CA LYS A 496 -25.91 -34.35 27.26
C LYS A 496 -26.95 -33.80 26.28
N CYS A 497 -28.24 -34.02 26.57
CA CYS A 497 -29.30 -33.28 25.88
C CYS A 497 -29.42 -31.86 26.46
N ILE A 498 -29.86 -30.90 25.65
CA ILE A 498 -30.24 -29.57 26.16
C ILE A 498 -31.42 -29.69 27.14
N ASP A 499 -31.67 -28.64 27.92
CA ASP A 499 -32.74 -28.66 28.91
C ASP A 499 -34.11 -28.96 28.27
N ASN A 500 -34.98 -29.63 29.02
CA ASN A 500 -36.28 -30.16 28.59
C ASN A 500 -36.24 -31.22 27.48
N HIS A 501 -35.06 -31.74 27.12
CA HIS A 501 -34.90 -32.86 26.19
C HIS A 501 -34.31 -34.08 26.90
N ILE A 502 -34.74 -35.26 26.47
CA ILE A 502 -34.22 -36.55 26.95
C ILE A 502 -33.82 -37.41 25.75
N VAL A 503 -32.97 -38.41 25.99
CA VAL A 503 -32.62 -39.38 24.95
C VAL A 503 -33.82 -40.27 24.67
N SER A 504 -34.24 -40.37 23.41
CA SER A 504 -35.36 -41.23 23.02
C SER A 504 -35.04 -42.71 23.27
N TYR A 505 -35.93 -43.37 23.99
CA TYR A 505 -35.88 -44.80 24.25
C TYR A 505 -35.96 -45.57 22.92
N HIS A 506 -35.09 -46.58 22.71
CA HIS A 506 -34.88 -47.31 21.43
C HIS A 506 -34.33 -46.52 20.24
N SER A 507 -33.80 -45.30 20.40
CA SER A 507 -33.14 -44.63 19.28
C SER A 507 -31.73 -45.21 19.03
N PRO A 508 -31.46 -45.88 17.89
CA PRO A 508 -30.11 -46.36 17.55
C PRO A 508 -29.10 -45.23 17.29
N SER A 509 -29.59 -43.98 17.29
CA SER A 509 -28.81 -42.76 17.15
C SER A 509 -28.79 -41.88 18.40
N PHE A 510 -29.39 -42.34 19.52
CA PHE A 510 -29.50 -41.58 20.75
C PHE A 510 -30.03 -40.15 20.52
N LYS A 511 -31.10 -39.98 19.73
CA LYS A 511 -31.67 -38.65 19.47
C LYS A 511 -32.18 -38.01 20.77
N CYS A 512 -31.99 -36.70 20.91
CA CYS A 512 -32.55 -35.92 22.01
C CYS A 512 -33.89 -35.31 21.58
N GLU A 513 -34.97 -35.74 22.22
CA GLU A 513 -36.34 -35.30 21.93
C GLU A 513 -36.98 -34.62 23.14
N PRO A 514 -37.99 -33.76 22.93
CA PRO A 514 -38.68 -33.08 24.02
C PRO A 514 -39.27 -34.05 25.06
N SER A 515 -39.08 -33.73 26.33
CA SER A 515 -39.42 -34.59 27.49
C SER A 515 -40.92 -34.68 27.83
N HIS A 516 -41.82 -34.16 26.99
CA HIS A 516 -43.25 -34.01 27.28
C HIS A 516 -44.00 -35.33 27.57
N HIS A 517 -43.44 -36.48 27.23
CA HIS A 517 -44.06 -37.80 27.40
C HIS A 517 -43.31 -38.74 28.36
N CYS A 518 -42.35 -38.22 29.12
CA CYS A 518 -41.50 -39.03 29.99
C CYS A 518 -42.30 -39.82 31.07
N HIS A 519 -43.43 -39.28 31.52
CA HIS A 519 -44.31 -39.94 32.49
C HIS A 519 -44.98 -41.21 31.96
N TYR A 520 -45.11 -41.37 30.64
CA TYR A 520 -45.57 -42.62 30.02
C TYR A 520 -44.46 -43.63 29.83
N GLY A 521 -43.19 -43.29 30.11
CA GLY A 521 -42.04 -44.13 29.82
C GLY A 521 -42.11 -45.52 30.48
N ILE A 522 -42.49 -45.59 31.75
CA ILE A 522 -42.66 -46.87 32.47
C ILE A 522 -43.78 -47.71 31.84
N LEU A 523 -44.91 -47.07 31.49
CA LEU A 523 -46.03 -47.75 30.87
C LEU A 523 -45.65 -48.29 29.48
N LEU A 524 -44.99 -47.47 28.66
CA LEU A 524 -44.52 -47.87 27.34
C LEU A 524 -43.49 -48.98 27.44
N TYR A 525 -42.55 -48.93 28.38
CA TYR A 525 -41.59 -50.01 28.64
C TYR A 525 -42.27 -51.33 29.00
N ILE A 526 -43.27 -51.28 29.88
CA ILE A 526 -44.06 -52.48 30.22
C ILE A 526 -44.78 -53.02 28.98
N LEU A 527 -45.36 -52.15 28.14
CA LEU A 527 -46.09 -52.55 26.95
C LEU A 527 -45.21 -53.01 25.78
N SER A 528 -44.00 -52.47 25.63
CA SER A 528 -43.11 -52.75 24.50
C SER A 528 -42.11 -53.87 24.78
N GLU A 529 -41.61 -53.98 26.01
CA GLU A 529 -40.58 -54.96 26.37
C GLU A 529 -41.18 -56.08 27.22
N LEU A 530 -41.80 -55.72 28.35
CA LEU A 530 -42.23 -56.71 29.33
C LEU A 530 -43.40 -57.57 28.81
N LEU A 531 -44.40 -56.94 28.20
CA LEU A 531 -45.61 -57.60 27.74
C LEU A 531 -45.34 -58.55 26.55
N PRO A 532 -44.59 -58.17 25.50
CA PRO A 532 -44.28 -59.08 24.40
C PRO A 532 -43.42 -60.26 24.84
N ILE A 533 -42.41 -60.03 25.70
CA ILE A 533 -41.62 -61.12 26.28
C ILE A 533 -42.53 -62.07 27.06
N THR A 534 -43.41 -61.54 27.90
CA THR A 534 -44.35 -62.35 28.68
C THR A 534 -45.30 -63.15 27.78
N ILE A 535 -45.83 -62.55 26.71
CA ILE A 535 -46.69 -63.23 25.72
C ILE A 535 -45.91 -64.33 25.01
N ILE A 536 -44.67 -64.07 24.58
CA ILE A 536 -43.81 -65.08 23.94
C ILE A 536 -43.60 -66.27 24.89
N PHE A 537 -43.28 -66.01 26.16
CA PHE A 537 -43.15 -67.07 27.16
C PHE A 537 -44.45 -67.87 27.34
N ILE A 538 -45.61 -67.21 27.38
CA ILE A 538 -46.92 -67.87 27.49
C ILE A 538 -47.18 -68.75 26.26
N VAL A 539 -46.92 -68.26 25.05
CA VAL A 539 -47.07 -69.02 23.80
C VAL A 539 -46.18 -70.25 23.82
N ILE A 540 -44.91 -70.11 24.23
CA ILE A 540 -43.97 -71.22 24.33
C ILE A 540 -44.48 -72.31 25.30
N ILE A 541 -45.04 -71.91 26.44
CA ILE A 541 -45.60 -72.84 27.43
C ILE A 541 -46.88 -73.50 26.91
N ILE A 542 -47.83 -72.75 26.34
CA ILE A 542 -49.11 -73.27 25.86
C ILE A 542 -48.92 -74.24 24.68
N PHE A 543 -48.07 -73.88 23.72
CA PHE A 543 -47.82 -74.71 22.54
C PHE A 543 -46.69 -75.72 22.75
N ASN A 544 -46.15 -75.83 23.97
CA ASN A 544 -45.05 -76.71 24.35
C ASN A 544 -43.87 -76.66 23.36
N ILE A 545 -43.49 -75.44 22.97
CA ILE A 545 -42.40 -75.20 22.01
C ILE A 545 -41.09 -75.45 22.74
N TYR A 546 -40.36 -76.49 22.34
CA TYR A 546 -39.01 -76.73 22.86
C TYR A 546 -38.04 -75.71 22.25
N LEU A 547 -37.79 -74.60 22.97
CA LEU A 547 -36.76 -73.61 22.65
C LEU A 547 -35.35 -74.23 22.49
N THR A 548 -35.13 -75.40 23.09
CA THR A 548 -33.91 -76.20 23.01
C THR A 548 -33.89 -77.17 21.82
N SER A 549 -34.89 -77.16 20.95
CA SER A 549 -34.87 -77.95 19.71
C SER A 549 -33.80 -77.41 18.76
N GLY A 550 -33.03 -78.32 18.13
CA GLY A 550 -31.89 -77.95 17.30
C GLY A 550 -32.24 -77.03 16.13
N THR A 551 -33.45 -77.14 15.57
CA THR A 551 -33.94 -76.28 14.47
C THR A 551 -34.20 -74.84 14.91
N LEU A 552 -34.82 -74.63 16.07
CA LEU A 552 -35.09 -73.28 16.57
C LEU A 552 -33.81 -72.60 17.06
N TYR A 553 -32.91 -73.35 17.69
CA TYR A 553 -31.59 -72.85 18.09
C TYR A 553 -30.78 -72.40 16.88
N THR A 554 -30.79 -73.18 15.79
CA THR A 554 -30.11 -72.82 14.54
C THR A 554 -30.70 -71.54 13.93
N PHE A 555 -32.02 -71.37 13.98
CA PHE A 555 -32.68 -70.15 13.50
C PHE A 555 -32.32 -68.91 14.34
N ILE A 556 -32.36 -69.02 15.67
CA ILE A 556 -31.99 -67.92 16.59
C ILE A 556 -30.51 -67.56 16.40
N PHE A 557 -29.63 -68.56 16.33
CA PHE A 557 -28.20 -68.36 16.12
C PHE A 557 -27.92 -67.72 14.75
N TYR A 558 -28.60 -68.15 13.69
CA TYR A 558 -28.50 -67.54 12.36
C TYR A 558 -28.98 -66.08 12.35
N ALA A 559 -30.09 -65.78 13.02
CA ALA A 559 -30.59 -64.41 13.15
C ALA A 559 -29.59 -63.51 13.91
N GLN A 560 -28.95 -64.02 14.97
CA GLN A 560 -27.91 -63.30 15.71
C GLN A 560 -26.64 -63.09 14.88
N ILE A 561 -26.25 -64.04 14.03
CA ILE A 561 -25.14 -63.87 13.09
C ILE A 561 -25.46 -62.81 12.05
N ILE A 562 -26.66 -62.82 11.47
CA ILE A 562 -27.08 -61.81 10.50
C ILE A 562 -27.11 -60.41 11.13
N ASP A 563 -27.62 -60.28 12.35
CA ASP A 563 -27.68 -58.99 13.04
C ASP A 563 -26.27 -58.44 13.35
N ASN A 564 -25.36 -59.31 13.81
CA ASN A 564 -23.95 -58.94 14.01
C ASN A 564 -23.17 -58.69 12.70
N MET A 565 -23.62 -59.27 11.57
CA MET A 565 -23.05 -59.02 10.24
C MET A 565 -23.76 -57.87 9.49
N SER A 566 -24.77 -57.23 10.10
CA SER A 566 -25.46 -56.09 9.51
C SER A 566 -24.50 -54.90 9.32
N PRO A 567 -24.54 -54.17 8.18
CA PRO A 567 -23.44 -53.31 7.71
C PRO A 567 -23.15 -52.05 8.55
N ASP A 568 -23.94 -51.77 9.59
CA ASP A 568 -23.76 -50.60 10.43
C ASP A 568 -22.54 -50.72 11.38
N GLY A 569 -21.95 -51.92 11.51
CA GLY A 569 -20.72 -52.18 12.26
C GLY A 569 -19.42 -52.21 11.42
N PHE A 570 -19.51 -52.21 10.08
CA PHE A 570 -18.34 -52.43 9.19
C PHE A 570 -17.89 -51.20 8.39
N ASN A 571 -18.53 -50.03 8.56
CA ASN A 571 -18.08 -48.77 7.96
C ASN A 571 -17.15 -47.94 8.87
N THR A 572 -16.36 -48.60 9.71
CA THR A 572 -15.21 -47.99 10.39
C THR A 572 -14.06 -49.00 10.51
N ILE A 573 -13.31 -49.14 9.42
CA ILE A 573 -11.84 -49.29 9.46
C ILE A 573 -11.26 -48.26 8.49
#